data_AF-A0A7V5VYP4-F1
#
_entry.id   AF-A0A7V5VYP4-F1
#
_cell.length_a   1.000
_cell.length_b   1.000
_cell.length_c   1.000
_cell.angle_alpha   90.00
_cell.angle_beta   90.00
_cell.angle_gamma   90.00
#
_symmetry.space_group_name_H-M   'P 1'
#
loop_
_entity.id
_entity.type
_entity.pdbx_description
1 polymer ?
#
loop_
_entity_poly.entity_id
_entity_poly.type
_entity_poly.pdbx_seq_one_letter_code
_entity_poly.pdbx_strand_id
1 'polypeptide(L)'
;VPGKTACYRCIFPNILFTEYERTCTAMGIISTTTSFAASIEANEAIKSILNLNSRFKGKLFSFDLLNDYFEFIELKINPSCFICSKKGYPMYKYENYELFDNRCRVK
;
A
#
# COMPACT_ATOMS: atom_id res chain seq x y z
N VAL A 1 4.95 8.59 4.61
CA VAL A 1 6.12 8.91 5.45
C VAL A 1 5.70 8.87 6.92
N PRO A 2 6.27 7.97 7.74
CA PRO A 2 5.95 7.87 9.17
C PRO A 2 6.05 9.21 9.89
N GLY A 3 5.09 9.51 10.76
CA GLY A 3 5.03 10.77 11.53
C GLY A 3 4.68 12.03 10.74
N LYS A 4 4.75 12.01 9.40
CA LYS A 4 4.42 13.16 8.54
C LYS A 4 3.14 12.98 7.74
N THR A 5 2.81 11.76 7.34
CA THR A 5 1.59 11.45 6.57
C THR A 5 0.80 10.34 7.24
N ALA A 6 -0.47 10.22 6.86
CA ALA A 6 -1.29 9.05 7.21
C ALA A 6 -0.58 7.74 6.81
N CYS A 7 -0.71 6.70 7.64
CA CYS A 7 -0.33 5.35 7.26
C CYS A 7 -1.51 4.62 6.61
N TYR A 8 -1.25 3.46 6.02
CA TYR A 8 -2.30 2.61 5.45
C TYR A 8 -3.44 2.32 6.45
N ARG A 9 -3.11 2.11 7.72
CA ARG A 9 -4.07 1.84 8.79
C ARG A 9 -4.84 3.08 9.30
N CYS A 10 -4.42 4.29 8.93
CA CYS A 10 -5.27 5.47 9.13
C CYS A 10 -6.51 5.41 8.24
N ILE A 11 -6.39 4.83 7.05
CA ILE A 11 -7.44 4.72 6.02
C ILE A 11 -8.25 3.45 6.23
N PHE A 12 -7.57 2.32 6.46
CA PHE A 12 -8.19 0.99 6.61
C PHE A 12 -7.97 0.45 8.04
N PRO A 13 -8.70 0.97 9.05
CA PRO A 13 -8.41 0.70 10.47
C PRO A 13 -8.74 -0.73 10.91
N ASN A 14 -9.73 -1.38 10.29
CA ASN A 14 -10.20 -2.73 10.61
C ASN A 14 -10.38 -3.52 9.30
N ILE A 15 -9.27 -3.99 8.73
CA ILE A 15 -9.33 -4.99 7.66
C ILE A 15 -9.79 -6.29 8.32
N LEU A 16 -11.08 -6.57 8.20
CA LEU A 16 -11.65 -7.86 8.53
C LEU A 16 -11.49 -8.70 7.26
N PHE A 17 -10.48 -9.57 7.22
CA PHE A 17 -10.40 -10.58 6.19
C PHE A 17 -11.58 -11.51 6.37
N THR A 18 -12.69 -11.23 5.69
CA THR A 18 -13.74 -12.23 5.56
C THR A 18 -13.25 -13.25 4.53
N GLU A 19 -13.50 -14.55 4.76
CA GLU A 19 -13.14 -15.63 3.82
C GLU A 19 -13.75 -15.44 2.41
N TYR A 20 -14.58 -14.40 2.23
CA TYR A 20 -15.35 -14.07 1.03
C TYR A 20 -14.91 -12.77 0.33
N GLU A 21 -13.75 -12.21 0.68
CA GLU A 21 -13.13 -11.16 -0.15
C GLU A 21 -12.63 -11.80 -1.44
N ARG A 22 -13.53 -11.85 -2.44
CA ARG A 22 -13.29 -12.24 -3.82
C ARG A 22 -11.96 -11.66 -4.29
N THR A 23 -10.91 -12.47 -4.26
CA THR A 23 -9.57 -12.12 -4.70
C THR A 23 -9.62 -11.65 -6.16
N CYS A 24 -8.66 -10.87 -6.65
CA CYS A 24 -8.60 -10.46 -8.06
C CYS A 24 -8.67 -11.65 -9.06
N THR A 25 -8.42 -12.87 -8.58
CA THR A 25 -8.66 -14.14 -9.28
C THR A 25 -10.14 -14.42 -9.59
N ALA A 26 -11.07 -13.90 -8.78
CA ALA A 26 -12.51 -14.16 -8.86
C ALA A 26 -13.27 -13.25 -9.85
N MET A 27 -12.71 -12.09 -10.23
CA MET A 27 -13.34 -11.14 -11.18
C MET A 27 -12.48 -10.80 -12.39
N GLY A 28 -11.18 -11.13 -12.37
CA GLY A 28 -10.23 -10.78 -13.43
C GLY A 28 -9.75 -9.32 -13.34
N ILE A 29 -8.52 -9.07 -13.80
CA ILE A 29 -7.95 -7.73 -13.92
C ILE A 29 -7.24 -7.60 -15.27
N ILE A 30 -7.45 -6.48 -15.95
CA ILE A 30 -6.80 -6.20 -17.24
C ILE A 30 -5.32 -5.88 -16.98
N SER A 31 -4.43 -6.48 -17.77
CA SER A 31 -2.98 -6.32 -17.62
C SER A 31 -2.50 -4.87 -17.74
N THR A 32 -3.20 -4.04 -18.51
CA THR A 32 -2.88 -2.61 -18.65
C THR A 32 -3.09 -1.86 -17.33
N THR A 33 -4.14 -2.19 -16.57
CA THR A 33 -4.44 -1.59 -15.27
C THR A 33 -3.32 -1.86 -14.26
N THR A 34 -2.88 -3.11 -14.15
CA THR A 34 -1.78 -3.47 -13.24
C THR A 34 -0.44 -2.91 -13.70
N SER A 35 -0.17 -2.89 -15.02
CA SER A 35 1.06 -2.32 -15.58
C SER A 35 1.16 -0.81 -15.35
N PHE A 36 0.03 -0.10 -15.44
CA PHE A 36 -0.05 1.33 -15.15
C PHE A 36 0.29 1.63 -13.68
N ALA A 37 -0.36 0.93 -12.75
CA ALA A 37 -0.07 1.05 -11.32
C ALA A 37 1.41 0.74 -11.00
N ALA A 38 1.92 -0.38 -11.52
CA ALA A 38 3.31 -0.81 -11.29
C ALA A 38 4.33 0.23 -11.77
N SER A 39 4.10 0.83 -12.94
CA SER A 39 4.99 1.86 -13.50
C SER A 39 5.04 3.11 -12.62
N ILE A 40 3.89 3.54 -12.09
CA ILE A 40 3.82 4.67 -11.17
C ILE A 40 4.54 4.35 -9.86
N GLU A 41 4.26 3.19 -9.25
CA GLU A 41 4.89 2.79 -7.98
C GLU A 41 6.40 2.64 -8.10
N ALA A 42 6.89 2.02 -9.18
CA ALA A 42 8.33 1.91 -9.45
C ALA A 42 8.99 3.29 -9.58
N ASN A 43 8.34 4.23 -10.27
CA ASN A 43 8.84 5.59 -10.40
C ASN A 43 8.83 6.34 -9.04
N GLU A 44 7.80 6.16 -8.21
CA GLU A 44 7.77 6.72 -6.85
C GLU A 44 8.84 6.12 -5.93
N ALA A 45 9.16 4.84 -6.10
CA ALA A 45 10.27 4.20 -5.40
C ALA A 45 11.61 4.82 -5.82
N ILE A 46 11.86 4.98 -7.12
CA ILE A 46 13.08 5.63 -7.64
C ILE A 46 13.20 7.06 -7.09
N LYS A 47 12.12 7.85 -7.17
CA LYS A 47 12.12 9.21 -6.60
C LYS A 47 12.37 9.23 -5.10
N SER A 48 11.87 8.24 -4.37
CA SER A 48 12.12 8.11 -2.94
C SER A 48 13.58 7.81 -2.62
N ILE A 49 14.22 6.90 -3.38
CA ILE A 49 15.65 6.58 -3.25
C ILE A 49 16.52 7.81 -3.53
N LEU A 50 16.15 8.60 -4.55
CA LEU A 50 16.87 9.82 -4.94
C LEU A 50 16.51 11.04 -4.08
N ASN A 51 15.70 10.89 -3.02
CA ASN A 51 15.20 11.97 -2.17
C ASN A 51 14.48 13.10 -2.95
N LEU A 52 13.83 12.77 -4.06
CA LEU A 52 13.06 13.72 -4.85
C LEU A 52 11.67 13.98 -4.25
N ASN A 53 11.12 15.15 -4.59
CA ASN A 53 9.76 15.49 -4.23
C ASN A 53 8.74 14.63 -4.99
N SER A 54 7.65 14.27 -4.31
CA SER A 54 6.59 13.44 -4.86
C SER A 54 5.24 14.03 -4.54
N ARG A 55 4.37 14.07 -5.55
CA ARG A 55 2.95 14.46 -5.43
C ARG A 55 2.08 13.38 -4.78
N PHE A 56 2.55 12.13 -4.73
CA PHE A 56 1.85 10.99 -4.15
C PHE A 56 2.01 10.90 -2.63
N LYS A 57 2.99 11.61 -2.06
CA LYS A 57 3.22 11.64 -0.60
C LYS A 57 1.96 12.18 0.11
N GLY A 58 1.38 11.34 0.98
CA GLY A 58 0.22 11.72 1.80
C GLY A 58 -1.09 11.82 1.03
N LYS A 59 -1.16 11.24 -0.17
CA LYS A 59 -2.38 11.19 -0.98
C LYS A 59 -2.69 9.75 -1.37
N LEU A 60 -3.96 9.43 -1.54
CA LEU A 60 -4.42 8.24 -2.24
C LEU A 60 -4.65 8.64 -3.69
N PHE A 61 -3.90 8.04 -4.60
CA PHE A 61 -4.13 8.21 -6.03
C PHE A 61 -5.13 7.14 -6.48
N SER A 62 -6.29 7.59 -6.96
CA SER A 62 -7.33 6.74 -7.54
C SER A 62 -7.36 6.97 -9.03
N PHE A 63 -7.53 5.89 -9.80
CA PHE A 63 -7.62 5.96 -11.24
C PHE A 63 -8.64 4.96 -11.79
N ASP A 64 -9.33 5.40 -12.85
CA ASP A 64 -10.25 4.59 -13.65
C ASP A 64 -9.85 4.75 -15.11
N LEU A 65 -9.25 3.70 -15.68
CA LEU A 65 -8.77 3.70 -17.06
C LEU A 65 -9.88 3.51 -18.09
N LEU A 66 -11.10 3.15 -17.68
CA LEU A 66 -12.24 3.05 -18.60
C LEU A 66 -12.80 4.43 -18.92
N ASN A 67 -12.81 5.32 -17.93
CA ASN A 67 -13.38 6.67 -18.03
C ASN A 67 -12.32 7.78 -18.07
N ASP A 68 -11.04 7.42 -18.21
CA ASP A 68 -9.89 8.34 -18.18
C ASP A 68 -9.89 9.29 -16.96
N TYR A 69 -10.29 8.76 -15.80
CA TYR A 69 -10.44 9.52 -14.58
C TYR A 69 -9.26 9.29 -13.63
N PHE A 70 -8.72 10.39 -13.10
CA PHE A 70 -7.56 10.38 -12.20
C PHE A 70 -7.77 11.39 -11.07
N GLU A 71 -7.62 10.94 -9.83
CA GLU A 71 -7.84 11.79 -8.66
C GLU A 71 -6.77 11.58 -7.60
N PHE A 72 -6.36 12.68 -6.96
CA PHE A 72 -5.56 12.65 -5.73
C PHE A 72 -6.42 13.04 -4.54
N ILE A 73 -6.67 12.08 -3.66
CA ILE A 73 -7.40 12.28 -2.41
C ILE A 73 -6.40 12.54 -1.29
N GLU A 74 -6.52 13.67 -0.60
CA GLU A 74 -5.61 14.00 0.49
C GLU A 74 -5.90 13.18 1.75
N LEU A 75 -4.85 12.60 2.33
CA LEU A 75 -4.98 11.72 3.48
C LEU A 75 -4.55 12.43 4.76
N LYS A 76 -5.45 12.44 5.74
CA LYS A 76 -5.19 12.99 7.08
C LYS A 76 -4.83 11.86 8.04
N ILE A 77 -3.93 12.16 8.97
CA ILE A 77 -3.61 11.23 10.06
C ILE A 77 -4.88 11.04 10.90
N ASN A 78 -5.32 9.79 11.02
CA ASN A 78 -6.41 9.45 11.91
C ASN A 78 -5.90 9.48 13.37
N PRO A 79 -6.44 10.36 14.24
CA PRO A 79 -5.98 10.49 15.63
C PRO A 79 -6.22 9.22 16.46
N SER A 80 -7.16 8.38 16.05
CA SER A 80 -7.47 7.08 16.67
C SER A 80 -6.67 5.91 16.07
N CYS A 81 -5.77 6.17 15.12
CA CYS A 81 -4.95 5.10 14.53
C CYS A 81 -3.98 4.53 15.56
N PHE A 82 -4.04 3.22 15.81
CA PHE A 82 -3.17 2.59 16.81
C PHE A 82 -1.66 2.61 16.45
N ILE A 83 -1.32 2.90 15.18
CA ILE A 83 0.07 3.05 14.71
C ILE A 83 0.50 4.53 14.76
N CYS A 84 -0.30 5.43 14.18
CA CYS A 84 0.08 6.85 14.03
C CYS A 84 -0.29 7.74 15.23
N SER A 85 -1.13 7.27 16.16
CA SER A 85 -1.45 8.00 17.39
C SER A 85 -0.26 8.00 18.36
N LYS A 86 -0.30 8.87 19.38
CA LYS A 86 0.80 9.11 20.33
C LYS A 86 1.29 7.87 21.09
N LYS A 87 0.51 6.78 21.14
CA LYS A 87 0.88 5.51 21.79
C LYS A 87 1.39 4.46 20.80
N GLY A 88 1.68 4.85 19.55
CA GLY A 88 1.96 4.01 18.39
C GLY A 88 2.62 2.69 18.71
N TYR A 89 1.86 1.60 18.60
CA TYR A 89 2.41 0.26 18.74
C TYR A 89 2.89 -0.24 17.37
N PRO A 90 4.14 -0.68 17.24
CA PRO A 90 4.62 -1.29 16.00
C PRO A 90 3.80 -2.55 15.68
N MET A 91 3.28 -2.64 14.44
CA MET A 91 2.75 -3.89 13.90
C MET A 91 3.90 -4.77 13.40
N TYR A 92 4.69 -5.33 14.30
CA TYR A 92 5.33 -6.61 13.98
C TYR A 92 4.31 -7.71 14.25
N LYS A 93 3.92 -8.42 13.22
CA LYS A 93 3.35 -9.75 13.39
C LYS A 93 4.53 -10.63 13.84
N TYR A 94 4.46 -11.23 15.03
CA TYR A 94 5.27 -12.42 15.32
C TYR A 94 4.64 -13.58 14.55
N GLU A 95 4.71 -13.54 13.22
CA GLU A 95 4.63 -14.78 12.46
C GLU A 95 6.04 -15.34 12.48
N ASN A 96 6.22 -16.45 13.21
CA ASN A 96 7.36 -17.32 12.99
C ASN A 96 7.25 -17.74 11.52
N TYR A 97 8.00 -17.07 10.65
CA TYR A 97 8.36 -17.66 9.38
C TYR A 97 9.27 -18.81 9.77
N GLU A 98 8.68 -19.97 10.06
CA GLU A 98 9.42 -21.22 9.92
C GLU A 98 9.89 -21.19 8.47
N LEU A 99 11.18 -20.90 8.30
CA LEU A 99 11.91 -20.99 7.04
C LEU A 99 11.89 -22.47 6.64
N PHE A 100 10.72 -22.98 6.26
CA PHE A 100 10.64 -24.18 5.49
C PHE A 100 11.21 -23.84 4.14
N ASP A 101 12.44 -24.30 3.99
CA ASP A 101 13.02 -24.82 2.77
C ASP A 101 14.15 -23.96 2.20
N ASN A 102 15.35 -24.53 2.28
CA ASN A 102 16.60 -24.05 1.70
C ASN A 102 16.59 -24.07 0.15
N ARG A 103 15.43 -23.88 -0.49
CA ARG A 103 15.27 -23.91 -1.96
C ARG A 103 15.72 -22.65 -2.67
N CYS A 104 15.94 -21.54 -1.95
CA CYS A 104 16.52 -20.33 -2.52
C CYS A 104 18.03 -20.24 -2.26
N ARG A 105 18.79 -21.25 -2.70
CA ARG A 105 20.20 -21.04 -3.07
C ARG A 105 20.25 -20.80 -4.56
N VAL A 106 20.56 -19.57 -4.94
CA VAL A 106 21.11 -19.28 -6.28
C VAL A 106 22.42 -20.06 -6.36
N LYS A 107 22.51 -21.01 -7.30
CA LYS A 107 23.78 -21.66 -7.65
C LYS A 107 24.66 -20.67 -8.41
#